data_AF-A0A1A8SJG6-F1
#
_entry.id   AF-A0A1A8SJG6-F1
#
_cell.length_a   1.000
_cell.length_b   1.000
_cell.length_c   1.000
_cell.angle_alpha   90.00
_cell.angle_beta   90.00
_cell.angle_gamma   90.00
#
_symmetry.space_group_name_H-M   'P 1'
#
loop_
_entity.id
_entity.type
_entity.pdbx_description
1 polymer ?
#
loop_
_entity_poly.entity_id
_entity_poly.type
_entity_poly.pdbx_seq_one_letter_code
_entity_poly.pdbx_strand_id
1 'polypeptide(L)'
;LRDGAKKMMKAYTASLGSKEAKESLLEASKEHKEYTENMCILESELQNQLGKFYIRMKGLAGFARLCAGDQYEIFMKYGRQRWKLRGKIEINAKQVWDNEEMVFLPLINEFLTVKVTELKSLA
;
A
#
# COMPACT_ATOMS: atom_id res chain seq x y z
N LEU A 1 -15.05 -6.31 10.68
CA LEU A 1 -16.02 -7.33 10.21
C LEU A 1 -15.33 -8.54 9.57
N ARG A 2 -14.49 -8.41 8.52
CA ARG A 2 -13.68 -9.53 7.97
C ARG A 2 -12.87 -10.29 9.02
N ASP A 3 -12.21 -9.58 9.94
CA ASP A 3 -11.47 -10.22 11.03
C ASP A 3 -12.36 -11.00 12.00
N GLY A 4 -13.62 -10.59 12.18
CA GLY A 4 -14.59 -11.30 13.01
C GLY A 4 -15.00 -12.62 12.38
N ALA A 5 -15.36 -12.60 11.09
CA ALA A 5 -15.71 -13.81 10.35
C ALA A 5 -14.50 -14.77 10.25
N LYS A 6 -13.29 -14.24 10.02
CA LYS A 6 -12.05 -15.05 10.01
C LYS A 6 -11.74 -15.69 11.36
N LYS A 7 -12.06 -15.01 12.47
CA LYS A 7 -11.94 -15.57 13.83
C LYS A 7 -12.98 -16.65 14.09
N MET A 8 -14.23 -16.47 13.65
CA MET A 8 -15.28 -17.51 13.74
C MET A 8 -14.90 -18.78 12.98
N MET A 9 -14.44 -18.65 11.73
CA MET A 9 -13.92 -19.75 10.92
C MET A 9 -12.83 -20.55 11.64
N LYS A 10 -11.88 -19.86 12.27
CA LYS A 10 -10.81 -20.50 13.06
C LYS A 10 -11.36 -21.25 14.28
N ALA A 11 -12.34 -20.69 14.98
CA ALA A 11 -12.95 -21.33 16.15
C ALA A 11 -13.67 -22.63 15.79
N TYR A 12 -14.47 -22.64 14.73
CA TYR A 12 -15.18 -23.84 14.27
C TYR A 12 -14.24 -24.92 13.69
N THR A 13 -13.17 -24.50 13.02
CA THR A 13 -12.12 -25.43 12.56
C THR A 13 -11.43 -26.12 13.74
N ALA A 14 -11.30 -25.46 14.89
CA ALA A 14 -10.73 -26.04 16.09
C ALA A 14 -11.66 -27.02 16.82
N SER A 15 -12.96 -27.07 16.48
CA SER A 15 -13.99 -27.90 17.15
C SER A 15 -14.64 -28.93 16.23
N LEU A 16 -13.88 -29.60 15.36
CA LEU A 16 -14.39 -30.53 14.31
C LEU A 16 -15.08 -31.83 14.80
N GLY A 17 -15.27 -32.01 16.11
CA GLY A 17 -15.73 -33.26 16.73
C GLY A 17 -17.23 -33.57 16.56
N SER A 18 -18.10 -32.58 16.35
CA SER A 18 -19.55 -32.79 16.28
C SER A 18 -20.12 -32.51 14.87
N LYS A 19 -21.30 -33.07 14.58
CA LYS A 19 -22.00 -32.85 13.30
C LYS A 19 -22.48 -31.41 13.19
N GLU A 20 -22.97 -30.86 14.29
CA GLU A 20 -23.43 -29.48 14.44
C GLU A 20 -22.29 -28.48 14.20
N ALA A 21 -21.07 -28.80 14.65
CA ALA A 21 -19.88 -27.97 14.39
C ALA A 21 -19.48 -27.97 12.91
N LYS A 22 -19.67 -29.09 12.20
CA LYS A 22 -19.42 -29.18 10.75
C LYS A 22 -20.46 -28.39 9.95
N GLU A 23 -21.74 -28.49 10.30
CA GLU A 23 -22.81 -27.71 9.68
C GLU A 23 -22.61 -26.19 9.94
N SER A 24 -22.32 -25.82 11.19
CA SER A 24 -22.01 -24.43 11.56
C SER A 24 -20.79 -23.87 10.81
N LEU A 25 -19.74 -24.69 10.61
CA LEU A 25 -18.56 -24.29 9.85
C LEU A 25 -18.89 -24.02 8.37
N LEU A 26 -19.77 -24.82 7.76
CA LEU A 26 -20.20 -24.64 6.37
C LEU A 26 -21.00 -23.36 6.18
N GLU A 27 -21.96 -23.09 7.08
CA GLU A 27 -22.73 -21.83 7.07
C GLU A 27 -21.83 -20.62 7.30
N ALA A 28 -20.97 -20.66 8.32
CA ALA A 28 -20.01 -19.60 8.60
C ALA A 28 -19.04 -19.35 7.42
N SER A 29 -18.67 -20.40 6.68
CA SER A 29 -17.82 -20.28 5.48
C SER A 29 -18.55 -19.59 4.33
N LYS A 30 -19.82 -19.95 4.10
CA LYS A 30 -20.67 -19.34 3.08
C LYS A 30 -20.90 -17.86 3.40
N GLU A 31 -21.30 -17.56 4.63
CA GLU A 31 -21.50 -16.19 5.11
C GLU A 31 -20.22 -15.36 5.03
N HIS A 32 -19.08 -15.90 5.49
CA HIS A 32 -17.80 -15.21 5.39
C HIS A 32 -17.49 -14.81 3.94
N LYS A 33 -17.72 -15.72 2.99
CA LYS A 33 -17.50 -15.45 1.56
C LYS A 33 -18.40 -14.31 1.07
N GLU A 34 -19.70 -14.41 1.32
CA GLU A 34 -20.68 -13.40 0.91
C GLU A 34 -20.38 -12.03 1.53
N TYR A 35 -20.08 -11.98 2.83
CA TYR A 35 -19.67 -10.74 3.48
C TYR A 35 -18.38 -10.16 2.93
N THR A 36 -17.42 -11.01 2.57
CA THR A 36 -16.15 -10.55 1.97
C THR A 36 -16.38 -9.95 0.59
N GLU A 37 -17.22 -10.57 -0.23
CA GLU A 37 -17.60 -10.08 -1.56
C GLU A 37 -18.37 -8.75 -1.45
N ASN A 38 -19.37 -8.67 -0.57
CA ASN A 38 -20.11 -7.43 -0.31
C ASN A 38 -19.22 -6.29 0.20
N MET A 39 -18.30 -6.59 1.11
CA MET A 39 -17.31 -5.62 1.57
C MET A 39 -16.39 -5.14 0.45
N CYS A 40 -15.96 -6.03 -0.46
CA CYS A 40 -15.15 -5.63 -1.61
C CYS A 40 -15.92 -4.68 -2.55
N ILE A 41 -17.22 -4.93 -2.78
CA ILE A 41 -18.06 -4.04 -3.59
C ILE A 41 -18.17 -2.66 -2.92
N LEU A 42 -18.52 -2.62 -1.64
CA LEU A 42 -18.63 -1.37 -0.87
C LEU A 42 -17.33 -0.58 -0.83
N GLU A 43 -16.20 -1.25 -0.61
CA GLU A 43 -14.87 -0.62 -0.63
C GLU A 43 -14.55 -0.04 -2.02
N SER A 44 -14.90 -0.75 -3.09
CA SER A 44 -14.71 -0.26 -4.46
C SER A 44 -15.57 0.97 -4.76
N GLU A 45 -16.84 0.95 -4.36
CA GLU A 45 -17.75 2.10 -4.51
C GLU A 45 -17.24 3.31 -3.72
N LEU A 46 -16.80 3.10 -2.48
CA LEU A 46 -16.25 4.17 -1.66
C LEU A 46 -14.95 4.72 -2.25
N GLN A 47 -14.04 3.86 -2.73
CA GLN A 47 -12.81 4.28 -3.42
C GLN A 47 -13.12 5.23 -4.60
N ASN A 48 -14.18 4.98 -5.36
CA ASN A 48 -14.58 5.83 -6.48
C ASN A 48 -15.07 7.23 -6.03
N GLN A 49 -15.52 7.38 -4.78
CA GLN A 49 -15.99 8.66 -4.23
C GLN A 49 -14.89 9.45 -3.50
N LEU A 50 -13.76 8.82 -3.15
CA LEU A 50 -12.68 9.49 -2.39
C LEU A 50 -11.86 10.47 -3.22
N GLY A 51 -12.08 10.54 -4.54
CA GLY A 51 -11.41 11.47 -5.43
C GLY A 51 -9.94 11.11 -5.68
N LYS A 52 -9.06 12.11 -5.58
CA LYS A 52 -7.62 11.98 -5.84
C LYS A 52 -6.81 12.87 -4.92
N PHE A 53 -5.59 12.45 -4.60
CA PHE A 53 -4.64 13.30 -3.89
C PHE A 53 -3.34 13.42 -4.67
N TYR A 54 -2.67 14.55 -4.44
CA TYR A 54 -1.48 14.96 -5.16
C TYR A 54 -0.28 14.79 -4.22
N ILE A 55 0.76 14.12 -4.69
CA ILE A 55 2.04 14.03 -4.00
C ILE A 55 3.04 14.90 -4.76
N ARG A 56 3.80 15.71 -4.02
CA ARG A 56 4.90 16.50 -4.55
C ARG A 56 6.21 16.11 -3.87
N MET A 57 7.24 15.85 -4.65
CA MET A 57 8.61 15.70 -4.17
C MET A 57 9.14 17.07 -3.75
N LYS A 58 9.42 17.25 -2.45
CA LYS A 58 10.01 18.50 -1.94
C LYS A 58 11.54 18.48 -1.90
N GLY A 59 12.12 17.30 -1.79
CA GLY A 59 13.54 17.12 -1.52
C GLY A 59 13.79 16.03 -0.47
N LEU A 60 15.02 15.54 -0.44
CA LEU A 60 15.54 14.70 0.63
C LEU A 60 16.10 15.58 1.73
N ALA A 61 15.79 15.23 2.98
CA ALA A 61 16.44 15.78 4.16
C ALA A 61 17.12 14.61 4.89
N GLY A 62 18.39 14.76 5.24
CA GLY A 62 19.19 13.72 5.88
C GLY A 62 20.12 14.32 6.92
N PHE A 63 20.33 13.58 8.01
CA PHE A 63 21.34 13.92 9.01
C PHE A 63 22.76 13.63 8.46
N ALA A 64 22.90 12.56 7.67
CA ALA A 64 24.11 12.33 6.86
C ALA A 64 24.12 13.26 5.65
N ARG A 65 25.32 13.67 5.23
CA ARG A 65 25.53 14.67 4.18
C ARG A 65 25.01 14.18 2.83
N LEU A 66 24.10 14.95 2.22
CA LEU A 66 23.77 14.88 0.80
C LEU A 66 24.90 15.59 0.02
N CYS A 67 25.72 14.84 -0.70
CA CYS A 67 26.90 15.34 -1.39
C CYS A 67 26.60 15.67 -2.86
N ALA A 68 27.29 16.68 -3.37
CA ALA A 68 27.24 16.99 -4.79
C ALA A 68 27.67 15.77 -5.62
N GLY A 69 26.85 15.42 -6.61
CA GLY A 69 27.05 14.24 -7.44
C GLY A 69 26.17 13.05 -7.04
N ASP A 70 25.68 12.99 -5.80
CA ASP A 70 24.83 11.91 -5.34
C ASP A 70 23.58 11.81 -6.20
N GLN A 71 23.22 10.58 -6.55
CA GLN A 71 22.02 10.27 -7.31
C GLN A 71 21.10 9.41 -6.46
N TYR A 72 19.81 9.73 -6.50
CA TYR A 72 18.80 9.01 -5.76
C TYR A 72 17.69 8.56 -6.70
N GLU A 73 17.17 7.38 -6.40
CA GLU A 73 15.94 6.85 -6.97
C GLU A 73 14.92 6.70 -5.85
N ILE A 74 13.73 7.28 -6.05
CA ILE A 74 12.61 7.13 -5.14
C ILE A 74 11.53 6.34 -5.88
N PHE A 75 11.04 5.31 -5.21
CA PHE A 75 9.94 4.49 -5.71
C PHE A 75 8.81 4.50 -4.70
N MET A 76 7.66 5.04 -5.10
CA MET A 76 6.43 5.01 -4.33
C MET A 76 5.47 3.99 -4.93
N LYS A 77 4.90 3.14 -4.09
CA LYS A 77 3.87 2.18 -4.49
C LYS A 77 2.68 2.30 -3.54
N TYR A 78 1.50 2.48 -4.11
CA TYR A 78 0.24 2.48 -3.39
C TYR A 78 -0.73 1.48 -4.02
N GLY A 79 -0.85 0.31 -3.39
CA GLY A 79 -1.54 -0.84 -3.97
C GLY A 79 -1.02 -1.16 -5.37
N ARG A 80 -1.88 -0.97 -6.38
CA ARG A 80 -1.55 -1.17 -7.79
C ARG A 80 -0.85 0.01 -8.48
N GLN A 81 -0.87 1.19 -7.87
CA GLN A 81 -0.30 2.41 -8.44
C GLN A 81 1.19 2.53 -8.09
N ARG A 82 2.00 3.02 -9.03
CA ARG A 82 3.46 3.11 -8.88
C ARG A 82 3.96 4.44 -9.44
N TRP A 83 4.90 5.05 -8.74
CA TRP A 83 5.60 6.24 -9.17
C TRP A 83 7.08 6.09 -8.90
N LYS A 84 7.88 6.37 -9.91
CA LYS A 84 9.33 6.30 -9.86
C LYS A 84 9.87 7.66 -10.30
N LEU A 85 10.77 8.22 -9.50
CA LEU A 85 11.46 9.46 -9.80
C LEU A 85 12.95 9.31 -9.48
N ARG A 86 13.77 10.05 -10.20
CA ARG A 86 15.22 10.14 -10.00
C ARG A 86 15.61 11.57 -9.75
N GLY A 87 16.55 11.76 -8.84
CA GLY A 87 17.11 13.07 -8.59
C GLY A 87 18.59 13.03 -8.33
N LYS A 88 19.20 14.22 -8.42
CA LYS A 88 20.62 14.44 -8.21
C LYS A 88 20.82 15.65 -7.29
N ILE A 89 21.84 15.56 -6.46
CA ILE A 89 22.35 16.70 -5.69
C ILE A 89 23.41 17.42 -6.55
N GLU A 90 23.17 18.70 -6.84
CA GLU A 90 24.09 19.55 -7.59
C GLU A 90 25.19 20.13 -6.69
N ILE A 91 26.19 20.78 -7.31
CA ILE A 91 27.37 21.34 -6.62
C ILE A 91 27.00 22.40 -5.57
N ASN A 92 25.93 23.15 -5.81
CA ASN A 92 25.38 24.15 -4.89
C ASN A 92 24.38 23.55 -3.87
N ALA A 93 24.37 22.23 -3.68
CA ALA A 93 23.41 21.48 -2.87
C ALA A 93 21.94 21.57 -3.33
N LYS A 94 21.67 22.17 -4.49
CA LYS A 94 20.34 22.13 -5.10
C LYS A 94 20.00 20.69 -5.46
N GLN A 95 18.76 20.30 -5.19
CA GLN A 95 18.25 19.00 -5.60
C GLN A 95 17.44 19.19 -6.88
N VAL A 96 17.70 18.37 -7.87
CA VAL A 96 16.96 18.36 -9.14
C VAL A 96 16.34 17.00 -9.32
N TRP A 97 15.05 16.97 -9.68
CA TRP A 97 14.27 15.75 -9.87
C TRP A 97 13.73 15.70 -11.30
N ASP A 98 13.67 14.50 -11.89
CA ASP A 98 13.10 14.27 -13.23
C ASP A 98 11.58 14.45 -13.27
N ASN A 99 10.92 14.20 -12.14
CA ASN A 99 9.50 14.35 -11.98
C ASN A 99 9.19 14.74 -10.53
N GLU A 100 8.42 15.82 -10.34
CA GLU A 100 8.18 16.40 -9.01
C GLU A 100 6.77 16.16 -8.50
N GLU A 101 5.82 15.75 -9.34
CA GLU A 101 4.42 15.59 -8.96
C GLU A 101 3.82 14.28 -9.47
N MET A 102 2.92 13.71 -8.67
CA MET A 102 2.12 12.54 -9.05
C MET A 102 0.73 12.62 -8.43
N VAL A 103 -0.25 12.05 -9.11
CA VAL A 103 -1.61 11.89 -8.59
C VAL A 103 -1.85 10.42 -8.26
N PHE A 104 -2.37 10.16 -7.06
CA PHE A 104 -2.83 8.84 -6.66
C PHE A 104 -4.34 8.85 -6.37
N LEU A 105 -5.00 7.77 -6.73
CA LEU A 105 -6.36 7.46 -6.29
C LEU A 105 -6.30 6.77 -4.91
N PRO A 106 -7.09 7.19 -3.91
CA PRO A 106 -7.23 6.49 -2.64
C PRO A 106 -7.63 5.02 -2.85
N LEU A 107 -6.85 4.10 -2.28
CA LEU A 107 -7.12 2.67 -2.22
C LEU A 107 -7.27 2.25 -0.74
N ILE A 108 -8.49 1.89 -0.38
CA ILE A 108 -8.82 1.32 0.94
C ILE A 108 -8.02 0.03 1.18
N ASN A 109 -7.54 -0.15 2.42
CA ASN A 109 -6.79 -1.32 2.89
C ASN A 109 -5.44 -1.57 2.18
N GLU A 110 -4.90 -0.58 1.49
CA GLU A 110 -3.58 -0.66 0.84
C GLU A 110 -2.54 0.21 1.55
N PHE A 111 -1.27 -0.22 1.52
CA PHE A 111 -0.16 0.59 2.02
C PHE A 111 0.40 1.50 0.94
N LEU A 112 0.63 2.77 1.28
CA LEU A 112 1.56 3.63 0.55
C LEU A 112 2.97 3.35 1.08
N THR A 113 3.78 2.74 0.25
CA THR A 113 5.17 2.41 0.55
C THR A 113 6.09 3.31 -0.24
N VAL A 114 7.16 3.78 0.40
CA VAL A 114 8.19 4.62 -0.22
C VAL A 114 9.53 3.94 0.00
N LYS A 115 10.25 3.71 -1.08
CA LYS A 115 11.63 3.23 -1.08
C LYS A 115 12.52 4.33 -1.65
N VAL A 116 13.54 4.72 -0.89
CA VAL A 116 14.60 5.61 -1.35
C VAL A 116 15.86 4.77 -1.55
N THR A 117 16.58 5.00 -2.64
CA THR A 117 17.82 4.28 -2.95
C THR A 117 18.84 5.27 -3.47
N GLU A 118 19.97 5.38 -2.77
CA GLU A 118 21.16 6.05 -3.30
C GLU A 118 21.76 5.17 -4.39
N LEU A 119 21.93 5.75 -5.57
CA LEU A 119 22.53 5.08 -6.72
C LEU A 119 24.03 5.32 -6.68
N LYS A 120 24.82 4.24 -6.62
CA LYS A 120 26.24 4.33 -6.89
C LYS A 120 26.42 4.65 -8.37
N SER A 121 27.10 5.74 -8.71
CA SER A 121 27.66 5.89 -10.04
C SER A 121 28.72 4.80 -10.23
N LEU A 122 28.56 3.94 -11.23
CA LEU A 122 29.72 3.23 -11.78
C LEU A 122 30.62 4.32 -12.38
N ALA A 123 31.69 4.64 -11.67
CA ALA A 123 32.78 5.45 -12.20
C ALA A 123 33.45 4.72 -13.37
#